data_AF-A0A8I6ZFV0-F1
#
_entry.id   AF-A0A8I6ZFV0-F1
#
_cell.length_a   1.000
_cell.length_b   1.000
_cell.length_c   1.000
_cell.angle_alpha   90.00
_cell.angle_beta   90.00
_cell.angle_gamma   90.00
#
_symmetry.space_group_name_H-M   'P 1'
#
loop_
_entity.id
_entity.type
_entity.pdbx_description
1 polymer ?
#
loop_
_entity_poly.entity_id
_entity_poly.type
_entity_poly.pdbx_seq_one_letter_code
_entity_poly.pdbx_strand_id
1 'polypeptide(L)' 'MKGSLCHELKSSLSAAEVWEVYGGVLLGQLIPQLLPDVLSKVEVVVGDGGVGTVLRLTFPPGIPGLEYQKEKFIKIDN' A
#
# COMPACT_ATOMS: atom_id res chain seq x y z
N MET A 1 -5.06 -16.40 16.14
CA MET A 1 -6.40 -15.76 16.15
C MET A 1 -6.51 -14.83 14.97
N LYS A 2 -7.68 -14.74 14.34
CA LYS A 2 -8.00 -13.66 13.38
C LYS A 2 -8.78 -12.59 14.14
N GLY A 3 -8.33 -11.35 14.09
CA GLY A 3 -9.03 -10.19 14.63
C GLY A 3 -9.49 -9.27 13.51
N SER A 4 -10.49 -8.43 13.79
CA SER A 4 -10.95 -7.37 12.89
C SER A 4 -10.82 -6.02 13.59
N LEU A 5 -10.25 -5.04 12.89
CA LEU A 5 -10.19 -3.64 13.30
C LEU A 5 -10.92 -2.80 12.25
N CYS A 6 -11.70 -1.83 12.69
CA CYS A 6 -12.35 -0.84 11.82
C CYS A 6 -11.85 0.56 12.19
N HIS A 7 -11.64 1.41 11.19
CA HIS A 7 -11.28 2.80 11.34
C HIS A 7 -12.13 3.65 10.40
N GLU A 8 -12.68 4.76 10.91
CA GLU A 8 -13.48 5.71 10.14
C GLU A 8 -12.76 7.06 10.10
N LEU A 9 -12.62 7.62 8.89
CA LEU A 9 -12.02 8.93 8.65
C LEU A 9 -12.89 9.71 7.67
N LYS A 10 -13.40 10.88 8.10
CA LYS A 10 -14.17 11.77 7.23
C LYS A 10 -13.21 12.58 6.33
N SER A 11 -13.36 12.44 5.02
CA SER A 11 -12.64 13.23 4.01
C SER A 11 -13.55 14.28 3.38
N SER A 12 -12.97 15.40 2.94
CA SER A 12 -13.65 16.39 2.10
C SER A 12 -13.62 16.05 0.60
N LEU A 13 -12.82 15.05 0.22
CA LEU A 13 -12.67 14.58 -1.17
C LEU A 13 -13.82 13.65 -1.56
N SER A 14 -14.09 13.56 -2.86
CA SER A 14 -15.02 12.57 -3.40
C SER A 14 -14.47 11.15 -3.29
N ALA A 15 -15.36 10.16 -3.34
CA ALA A 15 -14.95 8.76 -3.34
C ALA A 15 -14.04 8.41 -4.53
N ALA A 16 -14.29 9.00 -5.70
CA ALA A 16 -13.48 8.76 -6.90
C ALA A 16 -12.05 9.26 -6.75
N GLU A 17 -11.85 10.46 -6.22
CA GLU A 17 -10.51 11.03 -5.97
C GLU A 17 -9.72 10.21 -4.95
N VAL A 18 -10.38 9.74 -3.89
CA VAL A 18 -9.72 8.86 -2.90
C VAL A 18 -9.37 7.51 -3.55
N TRP A 19 -10.30 6.95 -4.33
CA TRP A 19 -10.11 5.64 -4.96
C TRP A 19 -9.04 5.64 -6.05
N GLU A 20 -8.83 6.75 -6.75
CA GLU A 20 -7.73 6.88 -7.73
C GLU A 20 -6.36 6.60 -7.10
N VAL A 21 -6.16 6.99 -5.84
CA VAL A 21 -4.92 6.74 -5.09
C VAL A 21 -4.91 5.37 -4.43
N TYR A 22 -5.99 5.01 -3.71
CA TYR A 22 -6.04 3.81 -2.86
C TYR A 22 -6.44 2.52 -3.60
N GLY A 23 -7.10 2.64 -4.76
CA GLY A 23 -7.70 1.53 -5.50
C GLY A 23 -6.72 0.69 -6.31
N GLY A 24 -5.41 0.92 -6.18
CA GLY A 24 -4.39 0.21 -6.93
C GLY A 24 -2.97 0.47 -6.43
N VAL A 25 -2.01 0.49 -7.35
CA VAL A 25 -0.58 0.61 -7.02
C VAL A 25 -0.11 2.04 -6.75
N LEU A 26 -0.92 3.05 -7.08
CA LEU A 26 -0.51 4.45 -7.04
C LEU A 26 -0.08 4.89 -5.64
N LEU A 27 -0.85 4.55 -4.59
CA LEU A 27 -0.45 4.83 -3.22
C LEU A 27 0.96 4.29 -2.91
N GLY A 28 1.22 3.03 -3.26
CA GLY A 28 2.53 2.40 -3.05
C GLY A 28 3.67 3.14 -3.75
N GLN A 29 3.43 3.70 -4.94
CA GLN A 29 4.41 4.49 -5.68
C GLN A 29 4.65 5.88 -5.07
N LEU A 30 3.64 6.45 -4.41
CA LEU A 30 3.71 7.77 -3.78
C LEU A 30 4.41 7.73 -2.41
N ILE A 31 4.24 6.67 -1.62
CA ILE A 31 4.80 6.61 -0.25
C ILE A 31 6.31 6.87 -0.21
N PRO A 32 7.18 6.25 -1.04
CA PRO A 32 8.61 6.54 -1.01
C PRO A 32 8.98 7.99 -1.32
N GLN A 33 8.11 8.71 -2.01
CA GLN A 33 8.32 10.12 -2.37
C GLN A 33 7.82 11.06 -1.26
N LEU A 34 6.68 10.74 -0.67
CA LEU A 34 6.01 11.59 0.33
C LEU A 34 6.46 11.30 1.76
N LEU A 35 6.79 10.05 2.05
CA LEU A 35 7.12 9.53 3.38
C LEU A 35 8.31 8.54 3.30
N PRO A 36 9.49 9.01 2.87
CA PRO A 36 10.68 8.16 2.71
C PRO A 36 11.14 7.51 4.02
N ASP A 37 10.82 8.12 5.17
CA ASP A 37 11.12 7.58 6.50
C ASP A 37 10.21 6.39 6.88
N VAL A 38 9.12 6.16 6.14
CA VAL A 38 8.20 5.04 6.34
C VAL A 38 8.54 3.89 5.40
N LEU A 39 8.63 4.15 4.09
CA LEU A 39 9.08 3.17 3.10
C LEU A 39 10.14 3.80 2.21
N SER A 40 11.27 3.11 2.04
CA SER A 40 12.35 3.53 1.15
C SER A 40 12.10 3.14 -0.31
N LYS A 41 11.35 2.05 -0.54
CA LYS A 41 11.07 1.53 -1.88
C LYS A 41 9.79 0.72 -1.93
N VAL A 42 9.06 0.81 -3.03
CA VAL A 42 7.95 -0.08 -3.37
C VAL A 42 8.14 -0.64 -4.78
N GLU A 43 7.99 -1.95 -4.93
CA GLU A 43 8.17 -2.65 -6.20
C GLU A 43 7.00 -3.58 -6.47
N VAL A 44 6.43 -3.54 -7.68
CA VAL A 44 5.55 -4.61 -8.17
C VAL A 44 6.43 -5.78 -8.58
N VAL A 45 6.29 -6.92 -7.91
CA VAL A 45 7.07 -8.13 -8.22
C VAL A 45 6.28 -9.15 -9.05
N VAL A 46 4.95 -9.08 -9.02
CA VAL A 46 4.02 -9.90 -9.83
C VAL A 46 2.78 -9.07 -10.12
N GLY A 47 2.22 -9.16 -11.32
CA GLY A 47 0.94 -8.58 -11.69
C GLY A 47 1.04 -7.23 -12.40
N ASP A 48 -0.13 -6.67 -12.71
CA ASP A 48 -0.33 -5.46 -13.52
C ASP A 48 -0.96 -4.30 -12.72
N GLY A 49 -1.18 -4.50 -11.42
CA GLY A 49 -1.86 -3.58 -10.53
C GLY A 49 -3.26 -4.01 -10.11
N GLY A 50 -3.83 -5.05 -10.75
CA GLY A 50 -5.10 -5.64 -10.37
C GLY A 50 -5.03 -6.66 -9.22
N VAL A 51 -6.13 -7.37 -8.98
CA VAL A 51 -6.20 -8.47 -8.01
C VAL A 51 -5.16 -9.54 -8.36
N GLY A 52 -4.41 -9.99 -7.37
CA GLY A 52 -3.31 -10.94 -7.55
C GLY A 52 -1.93 -10.28 -7.62
N THR A 53 -1.87 -8.96 -7.84
CA THR A 53 -0.63 -8.19 -7.80
C THR A 53 0.07 -8.36 -6.45
N VAL A 54 1.39 -8.55 -6.48
CA VAL A 54 2.23 -8.65 -5.29
C VAL A 54 3.21 -7.50 -5.28
N LEU A 55 3.22 -6.76 -4.18
CA LEU A 55 4.15 -5.67 -3.90
C LEU A 55 5.24 -6.15 -2.94
N ARG A 56 6.47 -5.70 -3.15
CA ARG A 56 7.54 -5.71 -2.14
C ARG A 56 7.71 -4.29 -1.62
N LEU A 57 7.47 -4.12 -0.33
CA LEU A 57 7.65 -2.85 0.38
C LEU A 57 8.94 -2.94 1.18
N THR A 58 9.87 -2.02 0.94
CA THR A 58 11.18 -1.98 1.62
C THR A 58 11.18 -0.84 2.62
N PHE A 59 11.59 -1.13 3.85
CA PHE A 59 11.68 -0.15 4.92
C PHE A 59 13.06 0.50 4.93
N PRO A 60 13.20 1.72 5.49
CA PRO A 60 14.50 2.28 5.80
C PRO A 60 15.26 1.40 6.82
N PRO A 61 16.59 1.42 6.80
CA PRO A 61 17.38 0.72 7.81
C PRO A 61 17.10 1.33 9.21
N GLY A 62 17.06 0.49 10.25
CA GLY A 62 16.93 0.96 11.63
C GLY A 62 16.11 0.07 12.55
N ILE A 63 15.28 -0.81 11.98
CA ILE A 63 14.47 -1.77 12.74
C ILE A 63 14.95 -3.20 12.40
N PRO A 64 15.66 -3.88 13.31
CA PRO A 64 16.09 -5.25 13.09
C PRO A 64 14.91 -6.17 12.77
N GLY A 65 15.01 -6.94 11.69
CA GLY A 65 13.97 -7.88 11.25
C GLY A 65 12.84 -7.26 10.43
N LEU A 66 12.84 -5.95 10.19
CA LEU A 66 11.87 -5.26 9.33
C LEU A 66 12.59 -4.64 8.12
N GLU A 67 13.14 -5.50 7.26
CA GLU A 67 13.82 -5.06 6.03
C GLU A 67 12.82 -4.85 4.89
N TYR A 68 11.90 -5.80 4.72
CA TYR A 68 10.86 -5.73 3.72
C TYR A 68 9.63 -6.54 4.14
N GLN A 69 8.49 -6.20 3.55
CA GLN A 69 7.27 -6.99 3.60
C GLN A 69 6.72 -7.21 2.18
N LYS A 70 5.94 -8.28 2.00
CA LYS A 70 5.23 -8.54 0.77
C LYS A 70 3.74 -8.45 0.99
N GLU A 71 3.07 -7.67 0.15
CA GLU A 71 1.63 -7.49 0.18
C GLU A 71 1.03 -8.06 -1.11
N LYS A 72 -0.14 -8.69 -1.01
CA LYS A 72 -0.87 -9.18 -2.18
C LYS A 72 -2.26 -8.57 -2.21
N PHE A 73 -2.63 -8.01 -3.34
CA PHE A 73 -4.00 -7.53 -3.57
C PHE A 73 -4.94 -8.73 -3.69
N ILE A 74 -5.77 -8.94 -2.67
CA ILE A 74 -6.75 -10.04 -2.63
C ILE A 74 -8.14 -9.63 -3.14
N LYS A 75 -8.44 -8.32 -3.11
CA LYS A 75 -9.69 -7.75 -3.61
C LYS A 75 -9.45 -6.30 -4.04
N ILE A 76 -9.97 -5.94 -5.20
CA ILE A 76 -10.15 -4.57 -5.71
C ILE A 76 -11.54 -4.59 -6.36
N ASP A 77 -12.37 -3.60 -6.05
CA ASP A 77 -13.76 -3.51 -6.51
C ASP A 77 -13.95 -2.12 -7.14
N ASN A 78 -14.43 -2.08 -8.39
CA ASN A 78 -14.59 -0.84 -9.17
C ASN A 78 -16.07 -0.55 -9.42
#